data_AF-A0A1B6IWG3-F1
#
_entry.id   AF-A0A1B6IWG3-F1
#
_cell.length_a   1.000
_cell.length_b   1.000
_cell.length_c   1.000
_cell.angle_alpha   90.00
_cell.angle_beta   90.00
_cell.angle_gamma   90.00
#
_symmetry.space_group_name_H-M   'P 1'
#
loop_
_entity.id
_entity.type
_entity.pdbx_description
1 polymer ?
#
loop_
_entity_poly.entity_id
_entity_poly.type
_entity_poly.pdbx_seq_one_letter_code
_entity_poly.pdbx_strand_id
1 'polypeptide(L)'
;KRVYAQKPDESNDDYKKRVYTKRPDETDVQYVTRIKTLREMFPDSPAWTDDDSLTYSSDYYKLLYKQQPGETDEHYYTRLTTRAAGEDAKTYKKKIETIQKVYPDLAMWKDDKY
;
A
#
# COMPACT_ATOMS: atom_id res chain seq x y z
N LYS A 1 -24.54 -0.88 10.62
CA LYS A 1 -24.20 -0.43 9.25
C LYS A 1 -22.68 -0.40 9.13
N ARG A 2 -22.05 -1.31 8.36
CA ARG A 2 -20.58 -1.29 8.19
C ARG A 2 -20.23 -0.03 7.41
N VAL A 3 -19.67 0.99 8.08
CA VAL A 3 -19.38 2.32 7.51
C VAL A 3 -18.51 2.23 6.24
N TYR A 4 -17.78 1.13 6.08
CA TYR A 4 -16.84 0.89 4.99
C TYR A 4 -17.27 -0.19 4.00
N ALA A 5 -18.48 -0.77 4.12
CA ALA A 5 -18.97 -1.60 3.03
C ALA A 5 -19.23 -0.73 1.78
N GLN A 6 -19.09 -1.33 0.61
CA GLN A 6 -19.58 -0.73 -0.64
C GLN A 6 -21.09 -0.53 -0.53
N LYS A 7 -21.57 0.64 -0.98
CA LYS A 7 -23.01 0.92 -1.00
C LYS A 7 -23.65 0.22 -2.22
N PRO A 8 -24.96 -0.12 -2.18
CA PRO A 8 -25.63 -0.83 -3.27
C PRO A 8 -25.47 -0.16 -4.65
N ASP A 9 -25.51 1.17 -4.69
CA ASP A 9 -25.44 1.96 -5.93
C ASP A 9 -24.07 2.62 -6.16
N GLU A 10 -23.05 2.23 -5.39
CA GLU A 10 -21.70 2.83 -5.49
C GLU A 10 -20.85 2.03 -6.45
N SER A 11 -20.32 2.70 -7.48
CA SER A 11 -19.39 2.09 -8.42
C SER A 11 -18.12 1.60 -7.70
N ASN A 12 -17.41 0.63 -8.29
CA ASN A 12 -16.15 0.15 -7.73
C ASN A 12 -15.12 1.28 -7.59
N ASP A 13 -15.10 2.22 -8.54
CA ASP A 13 -14.17 3.34 -8.54
C ASP A 13 -14.52 4.35 -7.45
N ASP A 14 -15.80 4.70 -7.29
CA ASP A 14 -16.25 5.58 -6.20
C ASP A 14 -15.98 4.95 -4.83
N TYR A 15 -16.19 3.64 -4.71
CA TYR A 15 -15.89 2.90 -3.49
C TYR A 15 -14.40 2.93 -3.17
N LYS A 16 -13.53 2.62 -4.14
CA LYS A 16 -12.07 2.69 -3.98
C LYS A 16 -11.62 4.10 -3.62
N LYS A 17 -12.08 5.09 -4.37
CA LYS A 17 -11.79 6.50 -4.11
C LYS A 17 -12.15 6.88 -2.68
N ARG A 18 -13.35 6.50 -2.20
CA ARG A 18 -13.78 6.76 -0.82
C ARG A 18 -12.92 6.06 0.22
N VAL A 19 -12.49 4.82 -0.02
CA VAL A 19 -11.65 4.05 0.89
C VAL A 19 -10.26 4.69 1.04
N TYR A 20 -9.64 5.07 -0.08
CA TYR A 20 -8.29 5.66 -0.11
C TYR A 20 -8.26 7.19 0.06
N THR A 21 -9.41 7.87 0.10
CA THR A 21 -9.40 9.29 0.45
C THR A 21 -8.96 9.43 1.91
N LYS A 22 -7.82 10.10 2.12
CA LYS A 22 -7.35 10.51 3.44
C LYS A 22 -8.29 11.57 4.00
N ARG A 23 -8.67 11.45 5.28
CA ARG A 23 -9.59 12.41 5.90
C ARG A 23 -8.86 13.67 6.34
N PRO A 24 -9.54 14.84 6.41
CA PRO A 24 -8.90 16.09 6.82
C PRO A 24 -8.26 16.05 8.21
N ASP A 25 -8.85 15.31 9.15
CA ASP A 25 -8.43 15.17 10.54
C ASP A 25 -7.54 13.94 10.81
N GLU A 26 -7.21 13.19 9.76
CA GLU A 26 -6.46 11.94 9.87
C GLU A 26 -4.97 12.18 9.60
N THR A 27 -4.11 11.72 10.50
CA THR A 27 -2.65 11.70 10.28
C THR A 27 -2.24 10.63 9.28
N ASP A 28 -1.02 10.70 8.72
CA ASP A 28 -0.51 9.65 7.82
C ASP A 28 -0.54 8.25 8.46
N VAL A 29 -0.18 8.18 9.75
CA VAL A 29 -0.19 6.93 10.52
C VAL A 29 -1.61 6.40 10.67
N GLN A 30 -2.58 7.26 11.01
CA GLN A 30 -3.98 6.86 11.14
C GLN A 30 -4.56 6.42 9.79
N TYR A 31 -4.23 7.12 8.70
CA TYR A 31 -4.64 6.77 7.34
C TYR A 31 -4.14 5.39 6.91
N VAL A 32 -2.85 5.12 7.07
CA VAL A 32 -2.26 3.81 6.75
C VAL A 32 -2.86 2.73 7.64
N THR A 33 -3.00 3.00 8.94
CA THR A 33 -3.57 2.04 9.90
C THR A 33 -5.01 1.70 9.54
N ARG A 34 -5.85 2.68 9.23
CA ARG A 34 -7.24 2.48 8.84
C ARG A 34 -7.34 1.56 7.63
N ILE A 35 -6.56 1.80 6.58
CA ILE A 35 -6.62 0.97 5.37
C ILE A 35 -6.11 -0.45 5.65
N LYS A 36 -5.03 -0.62 6.42
CA LYS A 36 -4.55 -1.94 6.86
C LYS A 36 -5.63 -2.73 7.59
N THR A 37 -6.24 -2.12 8.61
CA THR A 37 -7.30 -2.78 9.39
C THR A 37 -8.50 -3.12 8.52
N LEU A 38 -8.87 -2.28 7.55
CA LEU A 38 -9.95 -2.59 6.61
C LEU A 38 -9.61 -3.78 5.70
N ARG A 39 -8.36 -3.87 5.21
CA ARG A 39 -7.88 -5.02 4.42
C ARG A 39 -7.95 -6.31 5.22
N GLU A 40 -7.54 -6.28 6.48
CA GLU A 40 -7.59 -7.44 7.38
C GLU A 40 -9.03 -7.86 7.72
N MET A 41 -9.93 -6.89 7.96
CA MET A 41 -11.33 -7.18 8.28
C MET A 41 -12.16 -7.61 7.06
N PHE A 42 -11.79 -7.19 5.85
CA PHE A 42 -12.54 -7.44 4.63
C PHE A 42 -11.62 -7.88 3.48
N PRO A 43 -10.90 -9.01 3.60
CA PRO A 43 -9.85 -9.40 2.64
C PRO A 43 -10.35 -9.58 1.20
N ASP A 44 -11.62 -9.94 1.03
CA ASP A 44 -12.25 -10.16 -0.28
C ASP A 44 -12.86 -8.88 -0.89
N SER A 45 -12.62 -7.70 -0.30
CA SER A 45 -13.22 -6.46 -0.79
C SER A 45 -12.68 -6.06 -2.16
N PRO A 46 -13.55 -5.61 -3.10
CA PRO A 46 -13.08 -5.11 -4.39
C PRO A 46 -12.22 -3.85 -4.27
N ALA A 47 -12.22 -3.17 -3.11
CA ALA A 47 -11.37 -2.01 -2.84
C ALA A 47 -9.85 -2.31 -2.93
N TRP A 48 -9.45 -3.58 -2.79
CA TRP A 48 -8.04 -3.99 -2.78
C TRP A 48 -7.52 -4.36 -4.17
N THR A 49 -8.38 -4.33 -5.18
CA THR A 49 -7.98 -4.51 -6.57
C THR A 49 -7.40 -3.21 -7.10
N ASP A 50 -6.07 -3.12 -7.12
CA ASP A 50 -5.37 -1.95 -7.64
C ASP A 50 -5.19 -2.06 -9.17
N ASP A 51 -5.48 -0.98 -9.89
CA ASP A 51 -5.09 -0.85 -11.29
C ASP A 51 -3.57 -0.67 -11.43
N ASP A 52 -3.05 -0.76 -12.65
CA ASP A 52 -1.61 -0.71 -12.88
C ASP A 52 -0.97 0.64 -12.52
N SER A 53 -1.73 1.73 -12.59
CA SER A 53 -1.31 3.07 -12.19
C SER A 53 -1.46 3.37 -10.69
N LEU A 54 -2.05 2.45 -9.92
CA LEU A 54 -2.38 2.65 -8.51
C LEU A 54 -3.21 3.93 -8.29
N THR A 55 -4.17 4.22 -9.20
CA THR A 55 -4.90 5.50 -9.29
C THR A 55 -5.37 6.04 -7.95
N TYR A 56 -5.90 5.16 -7.10
CA TYR A 56 -6.42 5.53 -5.77
C TYR A 56 -5.46 5.17 -4.63
N SER A 57 -4.59 4.18 -4.79
CA SER A 57 -3.79 3.60 -3.69
C SER A 57 -2.33 4.05 -3.66
N SER A 58 -1.88 4.86 -4.63
CA SER A 58 -0.49 5.33 -4.72
C SER A 58 -0.02 5.99 -3.42
N ASP A 59 -0.78 6.93 -2.85
CA ASP A 59 -0.41 7.62 -1.62
C ASP A 59 -0.37 6.69 -0.40
N TYR A 60 -1.28 5.72 -0.35
CA TYR A 60 -1.26 4.68 0.69
C TYR A 60 0.04 3.88 0.63
N TYR A 61 0.43 3.39 -0.54
CA TYR A 61 1.65 2.60 -0.68
C TYR A 61 2.92 3.42 -0.49
N LYS A 62 2.94 4.70 -0.92
CA LYS A 62 4.04 5.62 -0.61
C LYS A 62 4.22 5.75 0.91
N LEU A 63 3.14 6.01 1.65
CA LEU A 63 3.22 6.14 3.11
C LEU A 63 3.55 4.82 3.81
N LEU A 64 2.97 3.71 3.35
CA LEU A 64 3.23 2.38 3.89
C LEU A 64 4.71 2.00 3.81
N TYR A 65 5.33 2.29 2.68
CA TYR A 65 6.71 1.92 2.38
C TYR A 65 7.68 3.07 2.58
N LYS A 66 7.28 4.19 3.19
CA LYS A 66 8.17 5.33 3.42
C LYS A 66 9.36 4.93 4.31
N GLN A 67 10.55 5.47 4.02
CA GLN A 67 11.71 5.37 4.88
C GLN A 67 11.43 6.03 6.23
N GLN A 68 11.81 5.36 7.31
CA GLN A 68 11.58 5.86 8.66
C GLN A 68 12.64 6.90 9.05
N PRO A 69 12.32 7.86 9.95
CA PRO A 69 13.31 8.81 10.44
C PRO A 69 14.51 8.10 11.08
N GLY A 70 15.72 8.37 10.57
CA GLY A 70 16.96 7.75 11.05
C GLY A 70 17.25 6.35 10.50
N GLU A 71 16.40 5.81 9.63
CA GLU A 71 16.62 4.52 8.97
C GLU A 71 17.67 4.67 7.86
N THR A 72 18.76 3.90 7.94
CA THR A 72 19.76 3.84 6.88
C THR A 72 19.18 3.22 5.61
N ASP A 73 19.73 3.54 4.44
CA ASP A 73 19.30 2.95 3.17
C ASP A 73 19.36 1.41 3.17
N GLU A 74 20.38 0.80 3.78
CA GLU A 74 20.51 -0.66 3.87
C GLU A 74 19.37 -1.30 4.66
N HIS A 75 19.09 -0.80 5.87
CA HIS A 75 17.94 -1.25 6.66
C HIS A 75 16.61 -0.97 5.95
N TYR A 76 16.48 0.18 5.28
CA TYR A 76 15.29 0.54 4.54
C TYR A 76 15.02 -0.45 3.40
N TYR A 77 16.01 -0.71 2.54
CA TYR A 77 15.87 -1.64 1.41
C TYR A 77 15.66 -3.07 1.90
N THR A 78 16.36 -3.49 2.94
CA THR A 78 16.12 -4.79 3.59
C THR A 78 14.67 -4.92 4.05
N ARG A 79 14.09 -3.89 4.67
CA ARG A 79 12.69 -3.89 5.10
C ARG A 79 11.71 -3.98 3.92
N LEU A 80 12.03 -3.33 2.80
CA LEU A 80 11.20 -3.38 1.58
C LEU A 80 11.24 -4.76 0.91
N THR A 81 12.40 -5.42 0.90
CA THR A 81 12.62 -6.70 0.19
C THR A 81 12.51 -7.94 1.07
N THR A 82 12.41 -7.78 2.39
CA THR A 82 12.21 -8.94 3.26
C THR A 82 10.85 -9.60 2.95
N ARG A 83 10.89 -10.89 2.63
CA ARG A 83 9.69 -11.72 2.45
C ARG A 83 9.09 -12.04 3.82
N ALA A 84 7.78 -11.81 3.98
CA ALA A 84 7.13 -12.13 5.24
C ALA A 84 7.01 -13.66 5.43
N ALA A 85 6.97 -14.11 6.68
CA ALA A 85 6.82 -15.53 6.99
C ALA A 85 5.51 -16.06 6.38
N GLY A 86 5.60 -17.09 5.53
CA GLY A 86 4.45 -17.68 4.85
C GLY A 86 3.93 -16.88 3.64
N GLU A 87 4.50 -15.73 3.29
CA GLU A 87 4.18 -14.99 2.07
C GLU A 87 4.54 -15.86 0.85
N ASP A 88 3.64 -16.09 -0.09
CA ASP A 88 3.94 -16.86 -1.31
C ASP A 88 4.69 -16.00 -2.35
N ALA A 89 5.25 -16.65 -3.37
CA ALA A 89 6.08 -15.96 -4.38
C ALA A 89 5.31 -14.94 -5.22
N LYS A 90 4.01 -15.18 -5.49
CA LYS A 90 3.17 -14.27 -6.27
C LYS A 90 2.85 -13.02 -5.44
N THR A 91 2.52 -13.19 -4.17
CA THR A 91 2.28 -12.08 -3.24
C THR A 91 3.55 -11.24 -3.06
N TYR A 92 4.70 -11.88 -2.83
CA TYR A 92 5.99 -11.21 -2.73
C TYR A 92 6.34 -10.42 -4.00
N LYS A 93 6.17 -11.03 -5.19
CA LYS A 93 6.41 -10.36 -6.47
C LYS A 93 5.52 -9.11 -6.61
N LYS A 94 4.23 -9.23 -6.30
CA LYS A 94 3.30 -8.09 -6.37
C LYS A 94 3.68 -6.96 -5.41
N LYS A 95 4.20 -7.30 -4.22
CA LYS A 95 4.75 -6.32 -3.26
C LYS A 95 5.92 -5.55 -3.88
N ILE A 96 6.91 -6.25 -4.42
CA ILE A 96 8.09 -5.62 -5.05
C ILE A 96 7.68 -4.74 -6.23
N GLU A 97 6.81 -5.22 -7.13
CA GLU A 97 6.27 -4.42 -8.24
C GLU A 97 5.58 -3.13 -7.74
N THR A 98 4.82 -3.22 -6.66
CA THR A 98 4.14 -2.05 -6.07
C THR A 98 5.15 -1.05 -5.54
N ILE A 99 6.18 -1.51 -4.81
CA ILE A 99 7.24 -0.66 -4.27
C ILE A 99 7.99 0.04 -5.40
N GLN A 100 8.39 -0.69 -6.45
CA GLN A 100 9.06 -0.13 -7.62
C GLN A 100 8.20 0.93 -8.33
N LYS A 101 6.88 0.73 -8.41
CA LYS A 101 5.94 1.72 -8.98
C LYS A 101 5.88 3.01 -8.16
N VAL A 102 5.84 2.92 -6.83
CA VAL A 102 5.73 4.12 -5.98
C VAL A 102 7.06 4.80 -5.68
N TYR A 103 8.17 4.08 -5.80
CA TYR A 103 9.53 4.57 -5.63
C TYR A 103 10.46 4.04 -6.74
N PRO A 104 10.29 4.49 -8.00
CA PRO A 104 11.07 3.99 -9.15
C PRO A 104 12.55 4.42 -9.11
N ASP A 105 12.87 5.41 -8.30
CA ASP A 105 14.19 6.03 -8.23
C ASP A 105 15.06 5.58 -7.06
N LEU A 106 14.64 4.58 -6.27
CA LEU A 106 15.50 4.03 -5.22
C LEU A 106 16.77 3.45 -5.84
N ALA A 107 17.90 3.68 -5.16
CA ALA A 107 19.21 3.21 -5.62
C ALA A 107 19.26 1.68 -5.77
N MET A 108 18.53 0.93 -4.93
CA MET A 108 18.42 -0.53 -4.99
C MET A 108 17.92 -1.10 -6.34
N TRP A 109 17.34 -0.27 -7.20
CA TRP A 109 16.91 -0.70 -8.53
C TRP A 109 17.97 -0.53 -9.62
N LYS A 110 19.02 0.27 -9.36
CA LYS A 110 19.94 0.79 -10.38
C LYS A 110 21.41 0.56 -10.03
N ASP A 111 21.73 0.37 -8.76
CA ASP A 111 23.10 0.31 -8.25
C ASP A 111 23.44 -1.11 -7.79
N ASP A 112 24.52 -1.67 -8.35
CA ASP A 112 24.98 -3.03 -8.09
C ASP A 112 25.43 -3.28 -6.64
N LYS A 113 25.59 -2.21 -5.83
CA LYS A 113 25.95 -2.35 -4.40
C LYS A 113 24.81 -2.90 -3.52
N TYR A 114 23.57 -2.91 -4.03
CA TYR A 114 22.35 -3.33 -3.33
C TYR A 114 21.66 -4.49 -4.05
#